data_AF-A0A8K0Q9P9-F1
#
_entry.id   AF-A0A8K0Q9P9-F1
#
_cell.length_a   1.000
_cell.length_b   1.000
_cell.length_c   1.000
_cell.angle_alpha   90.00
_cell.angle_beta   90.00
_cell.angle_gamma   90.00
#
_symmetry.space_group_name_H-M   'P 1'
#
loop_
_entity.id
_entity.type
_entity.pdbx_description
1 polymer ?
#
loop_
_entity_poly.entity_id
_entity_poly.type
_entity_poly.pdbx_seq_one_letter_code
_entity_poly.pdbx_strand_id
1 'polypeptide(L)'
;MCLNDTVLPVGGGKGAKAPFFVRKGDVVSITKTVMYRDPEIWGKDAEEFRPERFDGRRVFWEFLPFGGGPRRCPAQRVVQTEAAYMLASLAKVYRRIEARDPAPVMRIGPSNKTGVQIAVYK
;
A
#
# COMPACT_ATOMS: atom_id res chain seq x y z
N MET A 1 8.10 -14.03 11.90
CA MET A 1 8.98 -15.21 12.05
C MET A 1 8.16 -16.45 11.76
N CYS A 2 8.70 -17.38 10.98
CA CYS A 2 8.03 -18.63 10.66
C CYS A 2 7.99 -19.53 11.91
N LEU A 3 6.80 -19.95 12.33
CA LEU A 3 6.62 -20.69 13.59
C LEU A 3 6.95 -22.17 13.46
N ASN A 4 6.77 -22.73 12.26
CA ASN A 4 7.02 -24.13 11.92
C ASN A 4 7.69 -24.20 10.55
N ASP A 5 8.42 -25.28 10.29
CA ASP A 5 8.88 -25.56 8.94
C ASP A 5 7.69 -25.61 7.99
N THR A 6 7.74 -24.80 6.94
CA THR A 6 6.61 -24.55 6.04
C THR A 6 7.10 -24.53 4.60
N VAL A 7 6.32 -25.12 3.70
CA VAL A 7 6.53 -24.99 2.25
C VAL A 7 5.49 -24.02 1.70
N LEU A 8 5.95 -22.88 1.19
CA LEU A 8 5.10 -21.99 0.42
C LEU A 8 4.86 -22.60 -0.96
N PRO A 9 3.64 -22.49 -1.52
CA PRO A 9 3.32 -23.11 -2.81
C PRO A 9 4.10 -22.50 -3.98
N VAL A 10 4.56 -21.25 -3.83
CA VAL A 10 5.30 -20.48 -4.85
C VAL A 10 6.40 -19.65 -4.17
N GLY A 11 7.32 -19.11 -4.97
CA GLY A 11 8.46 -18.29 -4.54
C GLY A 11 9.84 -18.90 -4.85
N GLY A 12 9.90 -20.17 -5.26
CA GLY A 12 11.14 -20.90 -5.55
C GLY A 12 11.47 -21.04 -7.04
N GLY A 13 12.72 -21.42 -7.32
CA GLY A 13 13.23 -21.66 -8.68
C GLY A 13 13.48 -20.39 -9.49
N LYS A 14 14.01 -20.53 -10.71
CA LYS A 14 14.41 -19.40 -11.59
C LYS A 14 13.26 -18.47 -12.00
N GLY A 15 12.00 -18.87 -11.80
CA GLY A 15 10.80 -18.09 -12.13
C GLY A 15 9.85 -17.86 -10.96
N ALA A 16 10.26 -18.11 -9.71
CA ALA A 16 9.45 -17.95 -8.51
C ALA A 16 8.11 -18.74 -8.49
N LYS A 17 7.94 -19.76 -9.34
CA LYS A 17 6.73 -20.60 -9.42
C LYS A 17 6.85 -21.96 -8.74
N ALA A 18 8.05 -22.38 -8.36
CA ALA A 18 8.23 -23.63 -7.64
C ALA A 18 7.98 -23.44 -6.14
N PRO A 19 7.69 -24.52 -5.39
CA PRO A 19 7.57 -24.45 -3.94
C PRO A 19 8.83 -23.89 -3.29
N PHE A 20 8.65 -23.11 -2.22
CA PHE A 20 9.74 -22.48 -1.47
C PHE A 20 9.72 -22.94 -0.02
N PHE A 21 10.81 -23.56 0.43
CA PHE A 21 10.94 -24.02 1.82
C PHE A 21 11.35 -22.86 2.73
N VAL A 22 10.58 -22.65 3.80
CA VAL A 22 10.82 -21.66 4.85
C VAL A 22 11.05 -22.40 6.16
N ARG A 23 12.21 -22.22 6.76
CA ARG A 23 12.58 -22.87 8.02
C ARG A 23 11.87 -22.21 9.19
N LYS A 24 11.58 -22.99 10.21
CA LYS A 24 11.23 -22.46 11.53
C LYS A 24 12.31 -21.48 11.98
N GLY A 25 11.88 -20.30 12.42
CA GLY A 25 12.78 -19.22 12.83
C GLY A 25 13.10 -18.21 11.72
N ASP A 26 12.81 -18.52 10.45
CA ASP A 26 13.07 -17.57 9.36
C ASP A 26 12.22 -16.28 9.53
N VAL A 27 12.83 -15.14 9.22
CA VAL A 27 12.12 -13.86 9.17
C VAL A 27 11.39 -13.74 7.84
N VAL A 28 10.07 -13.85 7.89
CA VAL A 28 9.18 -13.58 6.76
C VAL A 28 8.68 -12.14 6.85
N SER A 29 8.91 -11.36 5.80
CA SER A 29 8.49 -9.96 5.67
C SER A 29 7.65 -9.75 4.42
N ILE A 30 6.75 -8.78 4.47
CA ILE A 30 5.90 -8.38 3.34
C ILE A 30 6.39 -7.05 2.80
N THR A 31 6.77 -7.02 1.53
CA THR A 31 7.21 -5.79 0.86
C THR A 31 6.03 -5.10 0.17
N LYS A 32 5.32 -4.27 0.93
CA LYS A 32 4.13 -3.54 0.45
C LYS A 32 4.40 -2.70 -0.81
N THR A 33 5.55 -2.03 -0.86
CA THR A 33 5.92 -1.14 -1.98
C THR A 33 5.94 -1.86 -3.33
N VAL A 34 6.43 -3.10 -3.36
CA VAL A 34 6.48 -3.94 -4.57
C VAL A 34 5.10 -4.48 -4.88
N MET A 35 4.41 -5.02 -3.87
CA MET A 35 3.06 -5.58 -4.02
C MET A 35 2.03 -4.57 -4.54
N TYR A 36 2.11 -3.29 -4.14
CA TYR A 36 1.19 -2.25 -4.60
C TYR A 36 1.46 -1.74 -6.01
N ARG A 37 2.62 -2.10 -6.59
CA ARG A 37 3.06 -1.70 -7.92
C ARG A 37 3.15 -2.87 -8.89
N ASP A 38 2.76 -4.06 -8.43
CA ASP A 38 2.84 -5.26 -9.23
C ASP A 38 1.81 -5.21 -10.38
N PRO A 39 2.25 -5.17 -11.65
CA PRO A 39 1.34 -5.12 -12.78
C PRO A 39 0.55 -6.41 -12.99
N GLU A 40 0.99 -7.55 -12.43
CA GLU A 40 0.19 -8.79 -12.44
C GLU A 40 -1.04 -8.67 -11.53
N ILE A 41 -0.96 -7.87 -10.47
CA ILE A 41 -2.06 -7.64 -9.51
C ILE A 41 -2.92 -6.43 -9.91
N TRP A 42 -2.27 -5.36 -10.36
CA TRP A 42 -2.90 -4.06 -10.51
C TRP A 42 -3.15 -3.66 -11.97
N GLY A 43 -2.46 -4.29 -12.93
CA GLY A 43 -2.55 -3.96 -14.35
C GLY A 43 -1.37 -3.11 -14.84
N LYS A 44 -1.35 -2.78 -16.14
CA LYS A 44 -0.25 -2.02 -16.76
C LYS A 44 -0.10 -0.60 -16.21
N ASP A 45 -1.16 -0.06 -15.64
CA ASP A 45 -1.26 1.25 -15.00
C ASP A 45 -0.93 1.18 -13.50
N ALA A 46 -0.23 0.15 -13.00
CA ALA A 46 0.06 -0.03 -11.56
C ALA A 46 0.83 1.13 -10.91
N GLU A 47 1.58 1.91 -11.69
CA GLU A 47 2.30 3.10 -11.21
C GLU A 47 1.43 4.37 -11.20
N GLU A 48 0.21 4.31 -11.74
CA GLU A 48 -0.69 5.46 -11.81
C GLU A 48 -1.55 5.59 -10.55
N PHE A 49 -1.66 6.82 -10.04
CA PHE A 49 -2.62 7.16 -9.00
C PHE A 49 -4.04 7.19 -9.60
N ARG A 50 -4.75 6.06 -9.47
CA ARG A 50 -6.08 5.85 -10.03
C ARG A 50 -7.06 5.32 -8.97
N PRO A 51 -7.74 6.21 -8.21
CA PRO A 51 -8.68 5.82 -7.15
C PRO A 51 -9.83 4.94 -7.65
N GLU A 52 -10.29 5.13 -8.89
CA GLU A 52 -11.41 4.40 -9.52
C GLU A 52 -11.11 2.90 -9.66
N ARG A 53 -9.84 2.48 -9.53
CA ARG A 53 -9.44 1.07 -9.52
C ARG A 53 -10.08 0.28 -8.37
N PHE A 54 -10.50 0.97 -7.32
CA PHE A 54 -11.15 0.35 -6.16
C PHE A 54 -12.68 0.27 -6.30
N ASP A 55 -13.26 0.85 -7.35
CA ASP A 55 -14.71 0.82 -7.58
C ASP A 55 -15.18 -0.61 -7.86
N GLY A 56 -16.07 -1.12 -7.01
CA GLY A 56 -16.57 -2.50 -7.11
C GLY A 56 -15.53 -3.60 -6.85
N ARG A 57 -14.26 -3.25 -6.56
CA ARG A 57 -13.18 -4.21 -6.32
C ARG A 57 -13.02 -4.46 -4.82
N ARG A 58 -13.38 -5.66 -4.37
CA ARG A 58 -13.04 -6.13 -3.02
C ARG A 58 -11.58 -6.58 -2.98
N VAL A 59 -10.68 -5.71 -2.52
CA VAL A 59 -9.26 -6.03 -2.30
C VAL A 59 -9.07 -6.84 -1.01
N PHE A 60 -8.19 -7.85 -1.04
CA PHE A 60 -7.96 -8.75 0.10
C PHE A 60 -6.48 -8.72 0.52
N TRP A 61 -5.69 -9.73 0.15
CA TRP A 61 -4.28 -9.84 0.52
C TRP A 61 -3.35 -9.04 -0.42
N GLU A 62 -3.90 -8.52 -1.51
CA GLU A 62 -3.24 -7.69 -2.52
C GLU A 62 -3.02 -6.25 -2.02
N PHE A 63 -3.83 -5.79 -1.07
CA PHE A 63 -3.79 -4.42 -0.55
C PHE A 63 -3.91 -4.39 0.97
N LEU A 64 -2.77 -4.21 1.65
CA LEU A 64 -2.65 -4.33 3.11
C LEU A 64 -2.09 -3.05 3.75
N PRO A 65 -2.69 -1.86 3.54
CA PRO A 65 -2.16 -0.59 4.05
C PRO A 65 -2.00 -0.66 5.57
N PHE A 66 -2.96 -1.30 6.24
CA PHE A 66 -3.04 -1.49 7.69
C PHE A 66 -2.65 -2.92 8.14
N GLY A 67 -2.13 -3.76 7.26
CA GLY A 67 -1.85 -5.18 7.55
C GLY A 67 -3.10 -6.06 7.61
N GLY A 68 -2.94 -7.30 8.08
CA GLY A 68 -4.00 -8.31 8.13
C GLY A 68 -3.90 -9.21 9.36
N GLY A 69 -4.93 -10.03 9.58
CA GLY A 69 -5.00 -10.98 10.70
C GLY A 69 -5.02 -10.31 12.09
N PRO A 70 -4.67 -11.06 13.15
CA PRO A 70 -4.71 -10.59 14.54
C PRO A 70 -3.78 -9.40 14.87
N ARG A 71 -2.83 -9.09 13.98
CA ARG A 71 -1.85 -8.00 14.12
C ARG A 71 -2.14 -6.82 13.17
N ARG A 72 -3.33 -6.76 12.59
CA ARG A 72 -3.82 -5.61 11.82
C ARG A 72 -3.79 -4.35 12.69
N CYS A 73 -3.52 -3.20 12.07
CA CYS A 73 -3.51 -1.91 12.74
C CYS A 73 -4.84 -1.68 13.50
N PRO A 74 -4.79 -1.46 14.82
CA PRO A 74 -6.00 -1.22 15.60
C PRO A 74 -6.69 0.10 15.22
N ALA A 75 -5.93 1.07 14.69
CA ALA A 75 -6.43 2.38 14.30
C ALA A 75 -7.02 2.41 12.87
N GLN A 76 -7.11 1.29 12.15
CA GLN A 76 -7.56 1.28 10.74
C GLN A 76 -8.87 2.04 10.54
N ARG A 77 -9.89 1.77 11.38
CA ARG A 77 -11.21 2.41 11.24
C ARG A 77 -11.16 3.91 11.50
N VAL A 78 -10.37 4.32 12.50
CA VAL A 78 -10.17 5.74 12.84
C VAL A 78 -9.51 6.45 11.67
N VAL A 79 -8.37 5.93 11.18
CA VAL A 79 -7.63 6.54 10.07
C VAL A 79 -8.48 6.63 8.80
N GLN A 80 -9.26 5.60 8.48
CA GLN A 80 -10.15 5.63 7.31
C GLN A 80 -11.25 6.69 7.46
N THR A 81 -11.80 6.85 8.66
CA THR A 81 -12.84 7.85 8.95
C THR A 81 -12.27 9.27 8.88
N GLU A 82 -11.12 9.50 9.51
CA GLU A 82 -10.45 10.80 9.52
C GLU A 82 -9.96 11.20 8.13
N ALA A 83 -9.39 10.27 7.35
CA ALA A 83 -8.97 10.53 5.98
C ALA A 83 -10.15 10.91 5.09
N ALA A 84 -11.28 10.18 5.19
CA ALA A 84 -12.49 10.49 4.44
C ALA A 84 -13.05 11.88 4.84
N TYR A 85 -13.09 12.18 6.13
CA TYR A 85 -13.52 13.48 6.63
C TYR A 85 -12.63 14.62 6.11
N MET A 86 -11.31 14.44 6.15
CA MET A 86 -10.34 15.43 5.67
C MET A 86 -10.52 15.68 4.17
N LEU A 87 -10.61 14.62 3.36
CA LEU A 87 -10.82 14.73 1.91
C LEU A 87 -12.15 15.43 1.58
N ALA A 88 -13.24 15.05 2.25
CA ALA A 88 -14.54 15.70 2.06
C ALA A 88 -14.53 17.18 2.47
N SER A 89 -13.81 17.51 3.55
CA SER A 89 -13.67 18.89 4.02
C SER A 89 -12.88 19.75 3.03
N LEU A 90 -11.79 19.22 2.46
CA LEU A 90 -11.01 19.89 1.43
C LEU A 90 -11.84 20.12 0.15
N ALA A 91 -12.58 19.10 -0.30
CA ALA A 91 -13.41 19.16 -1.50
C ALA A 91 -14.58 20.16 -1.39
N LYS A 92 -15.06 20.45 -0.17
CA LYS A 92 -16.10 21.48 0.07
C LYS A 92 -15.58 22.91 -0.08
N VAL A 93 -14.29 23.13 0.18
CA VAL A 93 -13.70 24.47 0.29
C VAL A 93 -12.94 24.87 -0.97
N TYR A 94 -12.32 23.90 -1.64
CA TYR A 94 -11.44 24.14 -2.78
C TYR A 94 -11.93 23.39 -4.01
N ARG A 95 -12.08 24.12 -5.12
CA ARG A 95 -12.39 23.55 -6.43
C ARG A 95 -11.25 22.73 -7.01
N ARG A 96 -9.99 23.09 -6.69
CA ARG A 96 -8.81 22.41 -7.21
C ARG A 96 -7.67 22.44 -6.19
N ILE A 97 -6.93 21.34 -6.13
CA ILE A 97 -5.71 21.19 -5.34
C ILE A 97 -4.63 20.62 -6.26
N GLU A 98 -3.46 21.25 -6.31
CA GLU A 98 -2.35 20.81 -7.14
C GLU A 98 -1.09 20.58 -6.29
N ALA A 99 -0.41 19.46 -6.53
CA ALA A 99 0.87 19.18 -5.91
C ALA A 99 1.94 20.19 -6.37
N ARG A 100 2.73 20.67 -5.42
CA ARG A 100 3.93 21.51 -5.64
C ARG A 100 5.20 20.90 -5.05
N ASP A 101 5.06 19.68 -4.53
CA ASP A 101 6.17 18.94 -3.97
C ASP A 101 7.14 18.43 -5.06
N PRO A 102 8.46 18.45 -4.79
CA PRO A 102 9.39 17.64 -5.56
C PRO A 102 9.12 16.15 -5.31
N ALA A 103 9.78 15.28 -6.10
CA ALA A 103 9.66 13.84 -5.95
C ALA A 103 9.85 13.37 -4.49
N PRO A 104 9.07 12.36 -4.04
CA PRO A 104 9.13 11.89 -2.66
C PRO A 104 10.51 11.30 -2.34
N VAL A 105 10.93 11.44 -1.08
CA VAL A 105 12.14 10.81 -0.55
C VAL A 105 11.78 9.57 0.25
N MET A 106 12.60 8.53 0.11
CA MET A 106 12.49 7.32 0.91
C MET A 106 13.21 7.52 2.26
N ARG A 107 12.46 7.42 3.35
CA ARG A 107 13.00 7.33 4.72
C ARG A 107 12.57 5.98 5.32
N ILE A 108 11.65 6.00 6.30
CA ILE A 108 10.95 4.80 6.76
C ILE A 108 9.91 4.34 5.72
N GLY A 109 9.35 5.30 4.99
CA GLY A 109 8.50 5.11 3.81
C GLY A 109 8.60 6.33 2.89
N PRO A 110 7.80 6.37 1.81
CA PRO A 110 7.70 7.55 0.94
C PRO A 110 7.24 8.75 1.77
N SER A 111 8.00 9.84 1.73
CA SER A 111 7.72 11.06 2.49
C SER A 111 8.18 12.29 1.73
N ASN A 112 7.56 13.45 1.97
CA ASN A 112 8.02 14.72 1.44
C ASN A 112 9.16 15.28 2.31
N LYS A 113 10.24 15.74 1.69
CA LYS A 113 11.43 16.21 2.40
C LYS A 113 11.15 17.40 3.34
N THR A 114 10.26 18.30 2.92
CA THR A 114 9.99 19.61 3.53
C THR A 114 8.52 19.76 3.97
N GLY A 115 7.80 18.66 4.18
CA GLY A 115 6.34 18.68 4.33
C GLY A 115 5.61 18.69 2.98
N VAL A 116 4.27 18.68 3.02
CA VAL A 116 3.40 18.64 1.83
C VAL A 116 3.17 20.05 1.30
N GLN A 117 3.61 20.31 0.07
CA GLN A 117 3.42 21.57 -0.62
C GLN A 117 2.31 21.44 -1.67
N ILE A 118 1.26 22.23 -1.52
CA ILE A 118 0.11 22.26 -2.43
C ILE A 118 -0.28 23.69 -2.78
N ALA A 119 -0.77 23.87 -4.01
CA ALA A 119 -1.54 25.04 -4.39
C ALA A 119 -3.03 24.71 -4.27
N VAL A 120 -3.81 25.60 -3.66
CA VAL A 120 -5.25 25.45 -3.51
C VAL A 120 -5.98 26.58 -4.24
N TYR A 121 -7.09 26.25 -4.88
CA TYR A 121 -7.90 27.16 -5.66
C TYR A 121 -9.34 27.09 -5.15
N LYS A 122 -9.92 28.24 -4.81
CA LYS A 122 -11.33 28.36 -4.44
C LYS A 122 -12.22 28.17 -5.65
#